data_AF-A0A1D3JMY6-F1
#
_entry.id   AF-A0A1D3JMY6-F1
#
_cell.length_a   1.000
_cell.length_b   1.000
_cell.length_c   1.000
_cell.angle_alpha   90.00
_cell.angle_beta   90.00
_cell.angle_gamma   90.00
#
_symmetry.space_group_name_H-M   'P 1'
#
loop_
_entity.id
_entity.type
_entity.pdbx_description
1 polymer ?
#
loop_
_entity_poly.entity_id
_entity_poly.type
_entity_poly.pdbx_seq_one_letter_code
_entity_poly.pdbx_strand_id
1 'polypeptide(L)'
;MDDKLFFQNFENINEDSLPSPLIKHSDECKKFNRCRRNKNNDEDSLKGLSKPNEENKNNDKHYLCININRYNGQCYHIKIPIIDDIHFHFVIGESLIYLLNMYLQKRVISRSLYNKILFSFQLVSHTKWKKTIKEEKEEEKKEEKKEEKEEEKKEEKEEEKKDEKKDEKKEEKKKKKKKKKKEEKKEEKKEEKKEEKKEERIHDNYPSLCFFSSFIRICKDIAITDTLNELKESKENKWNIRGKLINSKKENNVQLLYVENAFLTHNKIVLHLPLLKIKSIDI
;
A
#
# COMPACT_ATOMS: atom_id res chain seq x y z
N MET A 1 37.61 32.73 20.98
CA MET A 1 37.14 32.00 19.78
C MET A 1 35.66 31.79 19.98
N ASP A 2 34.86 32.46 19.15
CA ASP A 2 33.40 32.51 19.24
C ASP A 2 32.78 31.28 18.57
N ASP A 3 32.24 30.36 19.36
CA ASP A 3 31.39 29.28 18.86
C ASP A 3 29.92 29.65 19.04
N LYS A 4 29.42 30.44 18.09
CA LYS A 4 27.98 30.64 17.87
C LYS A 4 27.37 29.37 17.27
N LEU A 5 27.00 28.40 18.12
CA LEU A 5 26.04 27.37 17.77
C LEU A 5 24.62 27.88 18.09
N PHE A 6 23.91 28.31 17.05
CA PHE A 6 22.47 28.53 17.11
C PHE A 6 21.76 27.17 17.20
N PHE A 7 21.38 26.76 18.41
CA PHE A 7 20.25 25.86 18.60
C PHE A 7 19.01 26.73 18.83
N GLN A 8 18.10 26.72 17.85
CA GLN A 8 16.81 27.35 17.99
C GLN A 8 15.95 26.45 18.89
N ASN A 9 15.85 26.80 20.17
CA ASN A 9 15.00 26.10 21.13
C ASN A 9 13.53 26.26 20.73
N PHE A 10 12.87 25.15 20.38
CA PHE A 10 11.43 25.07 20.12
C PHE A 10 10.63 24.97 21.44
N GLU A 11 10.88 25.84 22.40
CA GLU A 11 10.23 25.77 23.72
C GLU A 11 8.93 26.59 23.83
N ASN A 12 8.42 27.19 22.75
CA ASN A 12 7.17 27.96 22.79
C ASN A 12 6.30 27.75 21.54
N ILE A 13 5.98 26.48 21.21
CA ILE A 13 4.85 26.21 20.33
C ILE A 13 3.63 25.98 21.23
N ASN A 14 2.73 26.95 21.25
CA ASN A 14 1.46 26.86 21.93
C ASN A 14 0.62 25.78 21.20
N GLU A 15 0.47 24.58 21.77
CA GLU A 15 -0.20 23.44 21.11
C GLU A 15 -1.65 23.77 20.68
N ASP A 16 -2.30 24.72 21.36
CA ASP A 16 -3.64 25.22 21.03
C ASP A 16 -3.71 26.06 19.74
N SER A 17 -2.55 26.39 19.14
CA SER A 17 -2.46 27.11 17.86
C SER A 17 -2.22 26.20 16.65
N LEU A 18 -2.09 24.88 16.86
CA LEU A 18 -1.94 23.92 15.78
C LEU A 18 -3.33 23.46 15.31
N PRO A 19 -3.82 23.89 14.12
CA PRO A 19 -5.07 23.35 13.60
C PRO A 19 -4.89 21.84 13.35
N SER A 20 -5.92 21.06 13.65
CA SER A 20 -5.98 19.61 13.36
C SER A 20 -5.52 19.34 11.93
N PRO A 21 -4.92 18.16 11.61
CA PRO A 21 -4.42 17.87 10.28
C PRO A 21 -5.59 17.63 9.33
N LEU A 22 -6.23 18.71 8.91
CA LEU A 22 -7.03 18.78 7.71
C LEU A 22 -6.01 18.92 6.57
N ILE A 23 -5.53 17.78 6.08
CA ILE A 23 -4.82 17.72 4.80
C ILE A 23 -5.82 18.16 3.72
N LYS A 24 -5.95 19.47 3.54
CA LYS A 24 -6.72 20.06 2.44
C LYS A 24 -5.86 19.91 1.20
N HIS A 25 -6.16 18.90 0.39
CA HIS A 25 -5.61 18.81 -0.97
C HIS A 25 -5.92 20.10 -1.74
N SER A 26 -4.94 20.61 -2.50
CA SER A 26 -5.18 21.67 -3.48
C SER A 26 -6.24 21.21 -4.48
N ASP A 27 -6.98 22.15 -5.08
CA ASP A 27 -8.01 21.79 -6.06
C ASP A 27 -7.40 21.12 -7.30
N GLU A 28 -6.14 21.43 -7.62
CA GLU A 28 -5.35 20.69 -8.62
C GLU A 28 -5.12 19.23 -8.21
N CYS A 29 -4.73 18.96 -6.96
CA CYS A 29 -4.54 17.60 -6.45
C CYS A 29 -5.87 16.82 -6.39
N LYS A 30 -6.96 17.49 -5.98
CA LYS A 30 -8.31 16.89 -6.02
C LYS A 30 -8.77 16.61 -7.43
N LYS A 31 -8.45 17.48 -8.40
CA LYS A 31 -8.79 17.31 -9.81
C LYS A 31 -7.98 16.16 -10.41
N PHE A 32 -6.68 16.08 -10.12
CA PHE A 32 -5.82 14.98 -10.56
C PHE A 32 -6.29 13.62 -10.01
N ASN A 33 -6.57 13.53 -8.71
CA ASN A 33 -7.07 12.31 -8.08
C ASN A 33 -8.49 11.92 -8.58
N ARG A 34 -9.35 12.90 -8.90
CA ARG A 34 -10.64 12.64 -9.55
C ARG A 34 -10.48 12.12 -10.98
N CYS A 35 -9.59 12.73 -11.78
CA CYS A 35 -9.30 12.25 -13.13
C CYS A 35 -8.77 10.81 -13.15
N ARG A 36 -7.92 10.44 -12.17
CA ARG A 36 -7.44 9.05 -12.03
C ARG A 36 -8.57 8.07 -11.68
N ARG A 37 -9.50 8.45 -10.79
CA ARG A 37 -10.66 7.60 -10.47
C ARG A 37 -11.62 7.43 -11.65
N ASN A 38 -11.86 8.49 -12.42
CA ASN A 38 -12.84 8.44 -13.51
C ASN A 38 -12.31 7.73 -14.76
N LYS A 39 -11.01 7.84 -15.06
CA LYS A 39 -10.39 7.08 -16.17
C LYS A 39 -10.52 5.57 -15.99
N ASN A 40 -10.62 5.09 -14.76
CA ASN A 40 -10.80 3.66 -14.47
C ASN A 40 -12.27 3.20 -14.61
N ASN A 41 -13.24 4.12 -14.78
CA ASN A 41 -14.66 3.78 -14.88
C ASN A 41 -15.23 3.96 -16.30
N ASP A 42 -14.60 4.79 -17.14
CA ASP A 42 -15.15 5.17 -18.45
C ASP A 42 -14.57 4.39 -19.64
N GLU A 43 -13.65 3.43 -19.43
CA GLU A 43 -13.07 2.63 -20.53
C GLU A 43 -14.06 1.63 -21.15
N ASP A 44 -15.26 1.45 -20.58
CA ASP A 44 -16.27 0.51 -21.09
C ASP A 44 -17.37 1.16 -21.95
N SER A 45 -17.32 2.47 -22.24
CA SER A 45 -18.41 3.14 -22.97
C SER A 45 -18.00 4.35 -23.80
N LEU A 46 -17.10 4.18 -24.79
CA LEU A 46 -17.00 5.15 -25.90
C LEU A 46 -16.34 4.56 -27.15
N LYS A 47 -17.08 3.69 -27.87
CA LYS A 47 -16.84 3.43 -29.30
C LYS A 47 -17.56 4.49 -30.13
N GLY A 48 -16.78 5.48 -30.58
CA GLY A 48 -17.10 6.22 -31.79
C GLY A 48 -17.19 7.73 -31.60
N LEU A 49 -16.04 8.41 -31.63
CA LEU A 49 -15.88 9.69 -32.35
C LEU A 49 -14.39 10.05 -32.48
N SER A 50 -14.02 10.37 -33.72
CA SER A 50 -12.79 10.98 -34.25
C SER A 50 -11.59 11.22 -33.32
N LYS A 51 -10.45 10.59 -33.68
CA LYS A 51 -9.09 10.85 -33.16
C LYS A 51 -8.64 12.30 -33.42
N PRO A 52 -8.13 13.02 -32.41
CA PRO A 52 -7.04 13.96 -32.61
C PRO A 52 -5.71 13.29 -32.25
N ASN A 53 -4.63 13.69 -32.92
CA ASN A 53 -3.26 13.17 -32.75
C ASN A 53 -2.82 13.15 -31.27
N GLU A 54 -2.61 11.95 -30.74
CA GLU A 54 -2.02 11.70 -29.42
C GLU A 54 -0.66 10.99 -29.59
N GLU A 55 0.42 11.76 -29.73
CA GLU A 55 1.79 11.21 -29.74
C GLU A 55 2.61 11.64 -28.50
N ASN A 56 2.02 12.24 -27.46
CA ASN A 56 2.79 12.73 -26.31
C ASN A 56 2.17 12.51 -24.91
N LYS A 57 1.25 11.55 -24.71
CA LYS A 57 0.49 11.42 -23.44
C LYS A 57 0.78 10.21 -22.55
N ASN A 58 1.76 9.35 -22.87
CA ASN A 58 1.93 8.08 -22.15
C ASN A 58 2.91 8.09 -20.96
N ASN A 59 3.70 9.15 -20.74
CA ASN A 59 4.73 9.13 -19.68
C ASN A 59 4.27 9.63 -18.30
N ASP A 60 3.04 10.15 -18.16
CA ASP A 60 2.56 10.75 -16.89
C ASP A 60 1.92 9.74 -15.92
N LYS A 61 1.87 8.44 -16.23
CA LYS A 61 1.09 7.45 -15.44
C LYS A 61 1.77 6.98 -14.14
N HIS A 62 3.06 7.21 -13.94
CA HIS A 62 3.83 6.62 -12.83
C HIS A 62 4.36 7.63 -11.81
N TYR A 63 3.54 8.57 -11.33
CA TYR A 63 3.95 9.45 -10.24
C TYR A 63 3.01 9.37 -9.04
N LEU A 64 3.58 9.18 -7.85
CA LEU A 64 2.88 9.34 -6.58
C LEU A 64 3.09 10.78 -6.10
N CYS A 65 2.00 11.54 -5.99
CA CYS A 65 2.04 12.87 -5.40
C CYS A 65 1.74 12.79 -3.90
N ILE A 66 2.75 13.00 -3.07
CA ILE A 66 2.58 13.10 -1.62
C ILE A 66 2.59 14.58 -1.25
N ASN A 67 1.54 15.04 -0.57
CA ASN A 67 1.46 16.42 -0.08
C ASN A 67 2.20 16.50 1.26
N ILE A 68 3.41 17.05 1.25
CA ILE A 68 4.20 17.25 2.46
C ILE A 68 3.89 18.65 2.96
N ASN A 69 3.24 18.69 4.14
CA ASN A 69 2.92 19.81 5.02
C ASN A 69 2.96 21.26 4.49
N ARG A 70 1.93 22.04 4.85
CA ARG A 70 1.78 23.44 4.47
C ARG A 70 2.66 24.37 5.34
N TYR A 71 3.98 24.24 5.27
CA TYR A 71 4.88 25.24 5.83
C TYR A 71 5.00 26.40 4.83
N ASN A 72 4.75 27.63 5.26
CA ASN A 72 4.78 28.87 4.46
C ASN A 72 3.69 29.04 3.38
N GLY A 73 2.59 28.29 3.45
CA GLY A 73 1.48 28.45 2.50
C GLY A 73 1.74 27.90 1.09
N GLN A 74 2.95 27.40 0.82
CA GLN A 74 3.31 26.74 -0.44
C GLN A 74 3.00 25.25 -0.37
N CYS A 75 2.47 24.70 -1.46
CA CYS A 75 2.16 23.27 -1.59
C CYS A 75 3.31 22.61 -2.34
N TYR A 76 4.09 21.77 -1.66
CA TYR A 76 5.19 21.07 -2.29
C TYR A 76 4.69 19.78 -2.94
N HIS A 77 4.81 19.73 -4.27
CA HIS A 77 4.51 18.55 -5.06
C HIS A 77 5.81 17.82 -5.37
N ILE A 78 6.10 16.74 -4.64
CA ILE A 78 7.18 15.84 -5.02
C ILE A 78 6.60 14.83 -6.01
N LYS A 79 7.04 14.92 -7.27
CA LYS A 79 6.80 13.88 -8.27
C LYS A 79 7.79 12.75 -8.00
N ILE A 80 7.34 11.71 -7.30
CA ILE A 80 8.14 10.50 -7.10
C ILE A 80 7.81 9.55 -8.26
N PRO A 81 8.75 9.28 -9.18
CA PRO A 81 8.55 8.24 -10.18
C PRO A 81 8.34 6.91 -9.44
N ILE A 82 7.21 6.26 -9.68
CA ILE A 82 6.96 4.90 -9.20
C ILE A 82 7.75 4.00 -10.13
N ILE A 83 9.03 3.79 -9.79
CA ILE A 83 10.00 3.13 -10.66
C ILE A 83 9.70 1.64 -10.81
N ASP A 84 9.09 0.99 -9.81
CA ASP A 84 8.47 -0.35 -9.84
C ASP A 84 8.00 -0.71 -8.42
N ASP A 85 7.14 -1.74 -8.25
CA ASP A 85 6.73 -2.27 -6.94
C ASP A 85 7.96 -2.65 -6.06
N ILE A 86 9.03 -3.11 -6.70
CA ILE A 86 10.32 -3.41 -6.07
C ILE A 86 10.94 -2.15 -5.46
N HIS A 87 10.92 -1.05 -6.19
CA HIS A 87 11.48 0.23 -5.76
C HIS A 87 10.69 0.80 -4.56
N PHE A 88 9.36 0.68 -4.58
CA PHE A 88 8.51 1.11 -3.47
C PHE A 88 8.80 0.32 -2.18
N HIS A 89 8.94 -1.01 -2.28
CA HIS A 89 9.29 -1.84 -1.13
C HIS A 89 10.69 -1.54 -0.59
N PHE A 90 11.64 -1.24 -1.47
CA PHE A 90 12.99 -0.84 -1.08
C PHE A 90 12.98 0.50 -0.33
N VAL A 91 12.33 1.53 -0.89
CA VAL A 91 12.23 2.86 -0.27
C VAL A 91 11.52 2.81 1.09
N ILE A 92 10.45 2.02 1.22
CA ILE A 92 9.77 1.82 2.52
C ILE A 92 10.67 1.06 3.50
N GLY A 93 11.36 0.01 3.04
CA GLY A 93 12.28 -0.76 3.86
C GLY A 93 13.40 0.11 4.42
N GLU A 94 14.05 0.91 3.57
CA GLU A 94 15.06 1.87 4.00
C GLU A 94 14.51 2.88 4.99
N SER A 95 13.36 3.50 4.67
CA SER A 95 12.72 4.49 5.55
C SER A 95 12.42 3.92 6.94
N LEU A 96 11.92 2.68 7.00
CA LEU A 96 11.64 1.99 8.26
C LEU A 96 12.92 1.69 9.04
N ILE A 97 13.98 1.22 8.37
CA ILE A 97 15.28 0.97 8.99
C ILE A 97 15.87 2.27 9.56
N TYR A 98 15.82 3.37 8.83
CA TYR A 98 16.25 4.69 9.31
C TYR A 98 15.48 5.11 10.56
N LEU A 99 14.15 4.94 10.56
CA LEU A 99 13.30 5.27 11.69
C LEU A 99 13.65 4.41 12.92
N LEU A 100 13.78 3.10 12.75
CA LEU A 100 14.13 2.16 13.80
C LEU A 100 15.52 2.45 14.38
N ASN A 101 16.50 2.79 13.53
CA ASN A 101 17.83 3.20 13.96
C ASN A 101 17.79 4.48 14.80
N MET A 102 16.98 5.46 14.40
CA MET A 102 16.80 6.68 15.19
C MET A 102 16.18 6.38 16.56
N TYR A 103 15.18 5.50 16.64
CA TYR A 103 14.59 5.07 17.91
C TYR A 103 15.59 4.31 18.79
N LEU A 104 16.41 3.46 18.19
CA LEU A 104 17.45 2.72 18.90
C LEU A 104 18.53 3.66 19.47
N GLN A 105 18.98 4.66 18.69
CA GLN A 105 19.94 5.67 19.13
C GLN A 105 19.42 6.51 20.31
N LYS A 106 18.14 6.88 20.26
CA LYS A 106 17.47 7.59 21.36
C LYS A 106 17.14 6.69 22.57
N ARG A 107 17.52 5.40 22.53
CA ARG A 107 17.19 4.39 23.55
C ARG A 107 15.69 4.28 23.85
N VAL A 108 14.84 4.62 22.89
CA VAL A 108 13.38 4.50 23.00
C VAL A 108 12.94 3.05 22.85
N ILE A 109 13.67 2.28 22.03
CA ILE A 109 13.46 0.84 21.86
C ILE A 109 14.69 0.08 22.31
N SER A 110 14.47 -1.08 22.94
CA SER A 110 15.55 -1.98 23.29
C SER A 110 16.15 -2.64 22.04
N ARG A 111 17.44 -3.01 22.11
CA ARG A 111 18.11 -3.74 21.03
C ARG A 111 17.43 -5.09 20.71
N SER A 112 16.83 -5.71 21.72
CA SER A 112 16.03 -6.94 21.56
C SER A 112 14.78 -6.70 20.72
N LEU A 113 14.02 -5.62 21.01
CA LEU A 113 12.83 -5.25 20.24
C LEU A 113 13.18 -4.86 18.80
N TYR A 114 14.26 -4.08 18.61
CA TYR A 114 14.78 -3.74 17.28
C TYR A 114 15.05 -4.99 16.44
N ASN A 115 15.79 -5.97 16.98
CA ASN A 115 16.11 -7.20 16.27
C ASN A 115 14.85 -8.02 15.94
N LYS A 116 13.87 -8.09 16.84
CA LYS A 116 12.59 -8.77 16.60
C LYS A 116 11.82 -8.10 15.45
N ILE A 117 11.71 -6.78 15.46
CA ILE A 117 11.01 -6.03 14.40
C ILE A 117 11.72 -6.24 13.05
N LEU A 118 13.05 -6.11 13.02
CA LEU A 118 13.86 -6.29 11.81
C LEU A 118 13.70 -7.71 11.25
N PHE A 119 13.78 -8.73 12.11
CA PHE A 119 13.61 -10.13 11.70
C PHE A 119 12.19 -10.41 11.17
N SER A 120 11.17 -9.82 11.78
CA SER A 120 9.78 -9.91 11.32
C SER A 120 9.64 -9.32 9.91
N PHE A 121 10.26 -8.17 9.66
CA PHE A 121 10.26 -7.53 8.35
C PHE A 121 11.00 -8.37 7.29
N GLN A 122 12.13 -8.97 7.65
CA GLN A 122 12.87 -9.88 6.78
C GLN A 122 12.06 -11.12 6.41
N LEU A 123 11.36 -11.74 7.37
CA LEU A 123 10.50 -12.89 7.13
C LEU A 123 9.37 -12.57 6.14
N VAL A 124 8.67 -11.46 6.35
CA VAL A 124 7.57 -11.03 5.47
C VAL A 124 8.07 -10.71 4.06
N SER A 125 9.22 -10.04 3.95
CA SER A 125 9.81 -9.71 2.66
C SER A 125 10.21 -10.98 1.89
N HIS A 126 10.78 -11.96 2.60
CA HIS A 126 11.23 -13.21 2.01
C HIS A 126 10.07 -14.14 1.59
N THR A 127 8.97 -14.21 2.36
CA THR A 127 7.79 -14.98 1.96
C THR A 127 7.11 -14.38 0.74
N LYS A 128 7.01 -13.04 0.67
CA LYS A 128 6.45 -12.35 -0.50
C LYS A 128 7.29 -12.59 -1.75
N TRP A 129 8.61 -12.44 -1.65
CA TRP A 129 9.51 -12.67 -2.78
C TRP A 129 9.44 -14.12 -3.30
N LYS A 130 9.41 -15.11 -2.39
CA LYS A 130 9.22 -16.52 -2.76
C LYS A 130 7.90 -16.76 -3.50
N LYS A 131 6.83 -16.07 -3.11
CA LYS A 131 5.52 -16.19 -3.76
C LYS A 131 5.57 -15.61 -5.18
N THR A 132 6.16 -14.42 -5.35
CA THR A 132 6.31 -13.78 -6.67
C THR A 132 7.14 -14.64 -7.63
N ILE A 133 8.30 -15.16 -7.19
CA ILE A 133 9.11 -16.09 -8.02
C ILE A 133 8.32 -17.34 -8.41
N LYS A 134 7.46 -17.85 -7.52
CA LYS A 134 6.65 -19.03 -7.81
C LYS A 134 5.56 -18.71 -8.85
N GLU A 135 4.93 -17.55 -8.74
CA GLU A 135 3.90 -17.09 -9.69
C GLU A 135 4.51 -16.85 -11.08
N GLU A 136 5.67 -16.18 -11.17
CA GLU A 136 6.41 -15.98 -12.44
C GLU A 136 6.75 -17.32 -13.10
N LYS A 137 7.31 -18.28 -12.35
CA LYS A 137 7.61 -19.62 -12.86
C LYS A 137 6.37 -20.41 -13.29
N GLU A 138 5.22 -20.18 -12.66
CA GLU A 138 3.96 -20.80 -13.08
C GLU A 138 3.37 -20.14 -14.33
N GLU A 139 3.61 -18.85 -14.55
CA GLU A 139 3.23 -18.15 -15.78
C GLU A 139 4.11 -18.55 -16.95
N GLU A 140 5.44 -18.58 -16.79
CA GLU A 140 6.37 -19.07 -17.82
C GLU A 140 5.99 -20.48 -18.30
N LYS A 141 5.75 -21.41 -17.37
CA LYS A 141 5.29 -22.78 -17.70
C LYS A 141 3.94 -22.83 -18.40
N LYS A 142 3.07 -21.84 -18.20
CA LYS A 142 1.77 -21.76 -18.90
C LYS A 142 1.93 -21.18 -20.30
N GLU A 143 2.93 -20.35 -20.54
CA GLU A 143 3.27 -19.83 -21.86
C GLU A 143 3.95 -20.89 -22.71
N GLU A 144 4.96 -21.58 -22.19
CA GLU A 144 5.61 -22.71 -22.87
C GLU A 144 4.58 -23.77 -23.31
N LYS A 145 3.66 -24.18 -22.42
CA LYS A 145 2.59 -25.13 -22.75
C LYS A 145 1.57 -24.62 -23.78
N LYS A 146 1.44 -23.30 -23.96
CA LYS A 146 0.57 -22.72 -24.99
C LYS A 146 1.28 -22.72 -26.34
N GLU A 147 2.57 -22.43 -26.36
CA GLU A 147 3.39 -22.47 -27.58
C GLU A 147 3.48 -23.89 -28.12
N GLU A 148 3.80 -24.90 -27.29
CA GLU A 148 3.81 -26.32 -27.69
C GLU A 148 2.47 -26.74 -28.33
N LYS A 149 1.33 -26.35 -27.72
CA LYS A 149 -0.01 -26.65 -28.26
C LYS A 149 -0.36 -25.90 -29.54
N GLU A 150 0.27 -24.76 -29.80
CA GLU A 150 0.08 -24.01 -31.04
C GLU A 150 0.95 -24.59 -32.17
N GLU A 151 2.13 -25.13 -31.85
CA GLU A 151 2.98 -25.87 -32.80
C GLU A 151 2.36 -27.21 -33.20
N GLU A 152 1.90 -28.04 -32.25
CA GLU A 152 1.20 -29.31 -32.56
C GLU A 152 0.01 -29.09 -33.51
N LYS A 153 -0.77 -28.02 -33.28
CA LYS A 153 -1.92 -27.66 -34.14
C LYS A 153 -1.52 -27.14 -35.53
N LYS A 154 -0.31 -26.61 -35.69
CA LYS A 154 0.21 -26.21 -37.00
C LYS A 154 0.66 -27.43 -37.78
N GLU A 155 1.31 -28.40 -37.13
CA GLU A 155 1.73 -29.65 -37.75
C GLU A 155 0.54 -30.50 -38.21
N GLU A 156 -0.48 -30.71 -37.36
CA GLU A 156 -1.70 -31.46 -37.74
C GLU A 156 -2.39 -30.85 -38.99
N LYS A 157 -2.45 -29.51 -39.07
CA LYS A 157 -3.04 -28.82 -40.23
C LYS A 157 -2.20 -28.92 -41.50
N GLU A 158 -0.88 -29.08 -41.39
CA GLU A 158 -0.03 -29.30 -42.55
C GLU A 158 -0.15 -30.72 -43.09
N GLU A 159 -0.34 -31.72 -42.22
CA GLU A 159 -0.61 -33.10 -42.63
C GLU A 159 -1.97 -33.24 -43.33
N GLU A 160 -3.06 -32.69 -42.76
CA GLU A 160 -4.39 -32.71 -43.41
C GLU A 160 -4.36 -32.05 -44.81
N LYS A 161 -3.61 -30.95 -44.98
CA LYS A 161 -3.45 -30.28 -46.28
C LYS A 161 -2.61 -31.07 -47.30
N LYS A 162 -1.74 -31.98 -46.85
CA LYS A 162 -0.97 -32.86 -47.73
C LYS A 162 -1.82 -34.01 -48.25
N ASP A 163 -2.76 -34.51 -47.44
CA ASP A 163 -3.67 -35.59 -47.86
C ASP A 163 -4.80 -35.08 -48.79
N GLU A 164 -5.37 -33.89 -48.55
CA GLU A 164 -6.35 -33.30 -49.50
C GLU A 164 -5.73 -32.96 -50.86
N LYS A 165 -4.40 -32.71 -50.92
CA LYS A 165 -3.71 -32.40 -52.19
C LYS A 165 -3.43 -33.62 -53.07
N LYS A 166 -3.69 -34.84 -52.59
CA LYS A 166 -3.58 -36.05 -53.43
C LYS A 166 -4.85 -36.39 -54.21
N ASP A 167 -6.02 -35.84 -53.84
CA ASP A 167 -7.29 -36.14 -54.53
C ASP A 167 -7.80 -35.02 -55.46
N GLU A 168 -7.38 -33.77 -55.31
CA GLU A 168 -7.79 -32.69 -56.22
C GLU A 168 -6.68 -32.30 -57.22
N LYS A 169 -6.34 -33.23 -58.11
CA LYS A 169 -5.55 -32.95 -59.32
C LYS A 169 -6.40 -32.96 -60.59
N LYS A 170 -7.60 -32.36 -60.55
CA LYS A 170 -8.36 -31.82 -61.69
C LYS A 170 -9.42 -30.86 -61.15
N GLU A 171 -9.47 -29.65 -61.71
CA GLU A 171 -10.42 -28.56 -61.41
C GLU A 171 -10.29 -27.81 -60.08
N GLU A 172 -9.44 -26.76 -60.02
CA GLU A 172 -9.87 -25.45 -59.51
C GLU A 172 -8.69 -24.45 -59.55
N LYS A 173 -8.45 -23.87 -60.74
CA LYS A 173 -7.46 -22.78 -60.92
C LYS A 173 -8.05 -21.37 -60.70
N LYS A 174 -9.28 -21.23 -60.17
CA LYS A 174 -9.95 -19.91 -60.02
C LYS A 174 -10.43 -19.47 -58.62
N LYS A 175 -10.38 -20.30 -57.55
CA LYS A 175 -10.80 -19.87 -56.18
C LYS A 175 -9.68 -19.49 -55.21
N LYS A 176 -8.39 -19.57 -55.60
CA LYS A 176 -7.25 -19.45 -54.66
C LYS A 176 -6.90 -18.04 -54.14
N LYS A 177 -7.50 -16.96 -54.65
CA LYS A 177 -7.16 -15.57 -54.21
C LYS A 177 -8.05 -15.00 -53.10
N LYS A 178 -9.16 -15.65 -52.73
CA LYS A 178 -10.11 -15.16 -51.69
C LYS A 178 -9.97 -15.82 -50.31
N LYS A 179 -9.29 -16.97 -50.20
CA LYS A 179 -9.10 -17.69 -48.92
C LYS A 179 -7.94 -17.15 -48.06
N LYS A 180 -6.84 -16.68 -48.69
CA LYS A 180 -5.66 -16.17 -47.96
C LYS A 180 -5.93 -14.91 -47.11
N LYS A 181 -6.83 -14.03 -47.55
CA LYS A 181 -7.15 -12.78 -46.82
C LYS A 181 -8.08 -12.95 -45.60
N LYS A 182 -8.62 -14.16 -45.38
CA LYS A 182 -9.56 -14.46 -44.28
C LYS A 182 -8.90 -15.18 -43.09
N GLU A 183 -7.70 -15.72 -43.26
CA GLU A 183 -6.92 -16.36 -42.20
C GLU A 183 -6.09 -15.32 -41.41
N GLU A 184 -5.40 -14.38 -42.07
CA GLU A 184 -4.63 -13.31 -41.39
C GLU A 184 -5.52 -12.47 -40.43
N LYS A 185 -6.76 -12.16 -40.83
CA LYS A 185 -7.70 -11.40 -39.99
C LYS A 185 -8.25 -12.16 -38.77
N LYS A 186 -8.02 -13.48 -38.68
CA LYS A 186 -8.44 -14.30 -37.54
C LYS A 186 -7.32 -14.49 -36.50
N GLU A 187 -6.06 -14.33 -36.89
CA GLU A 187 -4.91 -14.40 -35.98
C GLU A 187 -4.75 -13.09 -35.20
N GLU A 188 -4.81 -11.92 -35.85
CA GLU A 188 -4.73 -10.62 -35.15
C GLU A 188 -5.81 -10.46 -34.06
N LYS A 189 -7.05 -10.92 -34.32
CA LYS A 189 -8.14 -10.87 -33.34
C LYS A 189 -7.99 -11.81 -32.14
N LYS A 190 -7.08 -12.79 -32.21
CA LYS A 190 -6.80 -13.71 -31.10
C LYS A 190 -5.69 -13.20 -30.19
N GLU A 191 -4.75 -12.40 -30.72
CA GLU A 191 -3.69 -11.77 -29.92
C GLU A 191 -4.24 -10.60 -29.09
N GLU A 192 -5.05 -9.72 -29.67
CA GLU A 192 -5.69 -8.60 -28.94
C GLU A 192 -6.50 -9.08 -27.72
N LYS A 193 -7.24 -10.20 -27.86
CA LYS A 193 -8.01 -10.79 -26.75
C LYS A 193 -7.16 -11.51 -25.69
N LYS A 194 -5.90 -11.84 -25.98
CA LYS A 194 -4.96 -12.41 -24.99
C LYS A 194 -4.31 -11.31 -24.16
N GLU A 195 -4.09 -10.11 -24.72
CA GLU A 195 -3.53 -8.96 -23.99
C GLU A 195 -4.55 -8.30 -23.04
N GLU A 196 -5.79 -8.05 -23.48
CA GLU A 196 -6.84 -7.48 -22.60
C GLU A 196 -7.09 -8.35 -21.35
N LYS A 197 -7.00 -9.68 -21.47
CA LYS A 197 -7.16 -10.61 -20.33
C LYS A 197 -5.96 -10.67 -19.38
N LYS A 198 -4.79 -10.16 -19.78
CA LYS A 198 -3.61 -10.05 -18.91
C LYS A 198 -3.66 -8.76 -18.08
N GLU A 199 -4.11 -7.64 -18.64
CA GLU A 199 -4.21 -6.38 -17.91
C GLU A 199 -5.29 -6.40 -16.81
N GLU A 200 -6.43 -7.06 -17.06
CA GLU A 200 -7.54 -7.11 -16.09
C GLU A 200 -7.18 -7.90 -14.79
N ARG A 201 -6.15 -8.75 -14.80
CA ARG A 201 -5.72 -9.51 -13.61
C ARG A 201 -4.79 -8.77 -12.65
N ILE A 202 -4.20 -7.66 -13.08
CA ILE A 202 -3.22 -6.93 -12.27
C ILE A 202 -3.92 -6.03 -11.24
N HIS A 203 -5.19 -5.69 -11.46
CA HIS A 203 -5.87 -4.64 -10.71
C HIS A 203 -6.53 -5.09 -9.38
N ASP A 204 -6.70 -6.39 -9.14
CA ASP A 204 -7.33 -6.93 -7.92
C ASP A 204 -6.35 -7.40 -6.85
N ASN A 205 -5.04 -7.30 -7.08
CA ASN A 205 -4.02 -7.87 -6.19
C ASN A 205 -3.23 -6.82 -5.38
N TYR A 206 -3.93 -5.85 -4.78
CA TYR A 206 -3.35 -4.98 -3.75
C TYR A 206 -3.77 -5.30 -2.29
N PRO A 207 -3.64 -6.55 -1.78
CA PRO A 207 -3.71 -6.84 -0.34
C PRO A 207 -2.65 -6.13 0.51
N SER A 208 -1.56 -5.65 -0.11
CA SER A 208 -0.34 -5.20 0.57
C SER A 208 -0.55 -3.98 1.50
N LEU A 209 -1.46 -3.07 1.16
CA LEU A 209 -1.75 -1.88 1.97
C LEU A 209 -2.49 -2.21 3.27
N CYS A 210 -3.39 -3.21 3.25
CA CYS A 210 -4.13 -3.66 4.43
C CYS A 210 -3.24 -4.38 5.46
N PHE A 211 -2.21 -5.09 4.98
CA PHE A 211 -1.22 -5.71 5.87
C PHE A 211 -0.33 -4.67 6.55
N PHE A 212 0.07 -3.61 5.83
CA PHE A 212 0.90 -2.56 6.40
C PHE A 212 0.17 -1.76 7.49
N SER A 213 -1.11 -1.43 7.29
CA SER A 213 -1.90 -0.75 8.32
C SER A 213 -2.09 -1.60 9.58
N SER A 214 -2.26 -2.91 9.41
CA SER A 214 -2.42 -3.85 10.53
C SER A 214 -1.11 -4.03 11.29
N PHE A 215 0.01 -4.14 10.58
CA PHE A 215 1.34 -4.25 11.20
C PHE A 215 1.72 -3.00 11.99
N ILE A 216 1.50 -1.79 11.43
CA ILE A 216 1.76 -0.54 12.15
C ILE A 216 0.91 -0.45 13.42
N ARG A 217 -0.34 -0.94 13.38
CA ARG A 217 -1.23 -0.96 14.55
C ARG A 217 -0.69 -1.91 15.62
N ILE A 218 -0.30 -3.12 15.26
CA ILE A 218 0.28 -4.10 16.18
C ILE A 218 1.59 -3.58 16.80
N CYS A 219 2.49 -3.01 15.99
CA CYS A 219 3.74 -2.45 16.50
C CYS A 219 3.51 -1.26 17.45
N LYS A 220 2.51 -0.42 17.17
CA LYS A 220 2.12 0.65 18.09
C LYS A 220 1.60 0.09 19.41
N ASP A 221 0.70 -0.89 19.35
CA ASP A 221 0.10 -1.48 20.55
C ASP A 221 1.16 -2.18 21.42
N ILE A 222 2.11 -2.91 20.81
CA ILE A 222 3.23 -3.55 21.51
C ILE A 222 4.15 -2.50 22.13
N ALA A 223 4.59 -1.49 21.37
CA ALA A 223 5.48 -0.45 21.89
C ALA A 223 4.84 0.37 23.03
N ILE A 224 3.54 0.68 22.91
CA ILE A 224 2.77 1.33 23.97
C ILE A 224 2.69 0.41 25.20
N THR A 225 2.45 -0.88 25.02
CA THR A 225 2.38 -1.83 26.14
C THR A 225 3.71 -1.98 26.87
N ASP A 226 4.82 -2.10 26.14
CA ASP A 226 6.16 -2.22 26.72
C ASP A 226 6.55 -0.96 27.48
N THR A 227 6.35 0.23 26.89
CA THR A 227 6.60 1.51 27.57
C THR A 227 5.71 1.71 28.80
N LEU A 228 4.45 1.28 28.75
CA LEU A 228 3.57 1.30 29.92
C LEU A 228 4.02 0.33 31.02
N ASN A 229 4.57 -0.83 30.65
CA ASN A 229 5.10 -1.80 31.63
C ASN A 229 6.38 -1.27 32.31
N GLU A 230 7.30 -0.67 31.56
CA GLU A 230 8.48 0.00 32.12
C GLU A 230 8.08 1.13 33.08
N LEU A 231 7.09 1.95 32.69
CA LEU A 231 6.55 3.01 33.55
C LEU A 231 5.88 2.45 34.81
N LYS A 232 5.19 1.30 34.71
CA LYS A 232 4.52 0.65 35.84
C LYS A 232 5.50 0.15 36.90
N GLU A 233 6.69 -0.29 36.52
CA GLU A 233 7.71 -0.80 37.45
C GLU A 233 8.40 0.31 38.25
N SER A 234 8.36 1.55 37.77
CA SER A 234 8.91 2.69 38.50
C SER A 234 8.04 3.04 39.72
N LYS A 235 8.55 2.77 40.93
CA LYS A 235 7.86 3.08 42.20
C LYS A 235 7.52 4.56 42.36
N GLU A 236 8.21 5.43 41.64
CA GLU A 236 8.05 6.89 41.68
C GLU A 236 6.82 7.39 40.89
N ASN A 237 6.24 6.55 40.01
CA ASN A 237 5.15 6.95 39.12
C ASN A 237 3.75 6.53 39.56
N LYS A 238 3.52 6.43 40.87
CA LYS A 238 2.20 6.10 41.40
C LYS A 238 1.29 7.32 41.38
N TRP A 239 0.19 7.22 40.63
CA TRP A 239 -0.90 8.17 40.67
C TRP A 239 -1.88 7.83 41.79
N ASN A 240 -2.33 8.82 42.56
CA ASN A 240 -3.42 8.64 43.53
C ASN A 240 -4.69 9.29 43.00
N ILE A 241 -5.79 8.55 43.00
CA ILE A 241 -7.09 9.01 42.55
C ILE A 241 -8.00 9.10 43.77
N ARG A 242 -8.58 10.28 44.02
CA ARG A 242 -9.58 10.52 45.06
C ARG A 242 -10.84 11.10 44.43
N GLY A 243 -12.02 10.75 44.91
CA GLY A 243 -13.29 11.30 44.41
C GLY A 243 -14.49 10.46 44.85
N LYS A 244 -15.69 10.86 44.44
CA LYS A 244 -16.92 10.15 44.78
C LYS A 244 -17.24 9.13 43.70
N LEU A 245 -17.23 7.84 44.01
CA LEU A 245 -17.64 6.81 43.06
C LEU A 245 -19.16 6.91 42.80
N ILE A 246 -19.55 7.16 41.56
CA ILE A 246 -20.95 7.24 41.13
C ILE A 246 -21.46 5.86 40.71
N ASN A 247 -20.69 5.16 39.89
CA ASN A 247 -21.11 3.90 39.28
C ASN A 247 -19.90 2.98 39.04
N SER A 248 -20.10 1.69 39.22
CA SER A 248 -19.15 0.63 38.87
C SER A 248 -19.86 -0.49 38.12
N LYS A 249 -19.31 -0.90 36.99
CA LYS A 249 -19.83 -2.00 36.17
C LYS A 249 -18.70 -2.97 35.84
N LYS A 250 -18.90 -4.27 36.08
CA LYS A 250 -17.94 -5.31 35.69
C LYS A 250 -18.61 -6.25 34.68
N GLU A 251 -18.05 -6.34 33.48
CA GLU A 251 -18.52 -7.24 32.41
C GLU A 251 -17.31 -7.81 31.67
N ASN A 252 -17.25 -9.12 31.46
CA ASN A 252 -16.23 -9.80 30.63
C ASN A 252 -14.78 -9.38 30.94
N ASN A 253 -14.36 -9.46 32.21
CA ASN A 253 -13.03 -9.03 32.69
C ASN A 253 -12.71 -7.54 32.53
N VAL A 254 -13.70 -6.74 32.11
CA VAL A 254 -13.59 -5.29 32.03
C VAL A 254 -14.32 -4.67 33.22
N GLN A 255 -13.63 -3.83 33.99
CA GLN A 255 -14.21 -3.02 35.04
C GLN A 255 -14.29 -1.56 34.60
N LEU A 256 -15.49 -1.00 34.56
CA LEU A 256 -15.76 0.41 34.30
C LEU A 256 -16.09 1.11 35.62
N LEU A 257 -15.43 2.23 35.90
CA LEU A 257 -15.66 3.07 37.09
C LEU A 257 -15.93 4.50 36.65
N TYR A 258 -16.92 5.13 37.29
CA TYR A 258 -17.23 6.56 37.12
C TYR A 258 -17.05 7.27 38.45
N VAL A 259 -16.14 8.24 38.49
CA VAL A 259 -15.79 9.00 39.70
C VAL A 259 -16.10 10.47 39.48
N GLU A 260 -16.97 11.04 40.32
CA GLU A 260 -17.28 12.47 40.36
C GLU A 260 -16.25 13.24 41.17
N ASN A 261 -15.99 14.50 40.77
CA ASN A 261 -15.10 15.42 41.47
C ASN A 261 -13.75 14.74 41.80
N ALA A 262 -13.15 14.15 40.78
CA ALA A 262 -11.94 13.36 40.89
C ALA A 262 -10.70 14.26 40.99
N PHE A 263 -9.84 13.97 41.96
CA PHE A 263 -8.51 14.55 42.12
C PHE A 263 -7.48 13.48 41.79
N LEU A 264 -6.70 13.72 40.74
CA LEU A 264 -5.54 12.90 40.40
C LEU A 264 -4.29 13.60 40.91
N THR A 265 -3.55 12.96 41.81
CA THR A 265 -2.30 13.49 42.32
C THR A 265 -1.13 12.61 41.91
N HIS A 266 -0.11 13.26 41.35
CA HIS A 266 1.16 12.64 41.02
C HIS A 266 2.29 13.62 41.35
N ASN A 267 3.13 13.26 42.31
CA ASN A 267 4.13 14.16 42.88
C ASN A 267 3.51 15.48 43.36
N LYS A 268 3.95 16.62 42.80
CA LYS A 268 3.44 17.97 43.13
C LYS A 268 2.28 18.41 42.23
N ILE A 269 1.92 17.61 41.24
CA ILE A 269 0.87 17.95 40.26
C ILE A 269 -0.47 17.40 40.77
N VAL A 270 -1.47 18.28 40.78
CA VAL A 270 -2.85 17.96 41.16
C VAL A 270 -3.76 18.34 39.99
N LEU A 271 -4.49 17.36 39.45
CA LEU A 271 -5.47 17.55 38.40
C LEU A 271 -6.87 17.36 38.99
N HIS A 272 -7.74 18.34 38.78
CA HIS A 272 -9.15 18.29 39.19
C HIS A 272 -10.04 18.02 37.97
N LEU A 273 -10.83 16.96 38.03
CA LEU A 273 -11.73 16.53 36.96
C LEU A 273 -13.16 16.40 37.52
N PRO A 274 -14.15 17.07 36.94
CA PRO A 274 -15.54 16.97 37.41
C PRO A 274 -16.10 15.55 37.27
N LEU A 275 -15.67 14.80 36.25
CA LEU A 275 -16.06 13.41 36.03
C LEU A 275 -14.91 12.63 35.39
N LEU A 276 -14.53 11.50 36.00
CA LEU A 276 -13.48 10.61 35.53
C LEU A 276 -14.05 9.22 35.22
N LYS A 277 -13.84 8.74 34.00
CA LYS A 277 -14.21 7.39 33.56
C LYS A 277 -12.96 6.52 33.47
N ILE A 278 -12.87 5.50 34.31
CA ILE A 278 -11.75 4.54 34.33
C ILE A 278 -12.24 3.22 33.73
N LYS A 279 -11.48 2.68 32.78
CA LYS A 279 -11.69 1.33 32.23
C LYS A 279 -10.47 0.50 32.55
N SER A 280 -10.64 -0.49 33.43
CA SER A 280 -9.62 -1.49 33.76
C SER A 280 -9.95 -2.80 33.03
N ILE A 281 -8.91 -3.51 32.60
CA ILE A 281 -9.02 -4.86 32.04
C ILE A 281 -8.19 -5.76 32.94
N ASP A 282 -8.82 -6.75 33.56
CA ASP A 282 -8.11 -7.82 34.26
C ASP A 282 -7.48 -8.73 33.19
N ILE A 283 -6.15 -8.69 33.06
CA ILE A 283 -5.35 -9.53 32.16
C ILE A 283 -4.96 -10.82 32.88
#